data_AF-A0A522AU42-F1
#
_entry.id   AF-A0A522AU42-F1
#
_cell.length_a   1.000
_cell.length_b   1.000
_cell.length_c   1.000
_cell.angle_alpha   90.00
_cell.angle_beta   90.00
_cell.angle_gamma   90.00
#
_symmetry.space_group_name_H-M   'P 1'
#
loop_
_entity.id
_entity.type
_entity.pdbx_description
1 polymer ?
#
loop_
_entity_poly.entity_id
_entity_poly.type
_entity_poly.pdbx_seq_one_letter_code
_entity_poly.pdbx_strand_id
1 'polypeptide(L)'
;MRAPLLAIALAGLTAAASAWALTGDEENSVAIYRRLNAGVVNITNRAVAYDFFFNPVPSDSSGSGFILDPQGRILTNHHVVQGAQRLEVSLSDGSKWVAKLIGADPVTDLAVLQIKAPADALTVIPLGDSSALQIGQKVLAIGNPFGLEHSLSAGIISSVRKFVKTGATELEDVIQTDAAINPGNSGGPMLDSEGRVIGINTAIFSTSGGNIGIGFAIPVNTAKRVVADILTRGYVVYPYLGADTQTLTPALARALDVPVDQGTIVVRIARGSPAARAGLRGGTQQVVIGNAIVVVGGDIVTIADGMKILTSEGLRRLVRKHQPGETMKLEILRQGKRMELEVKLGELPH
;
A
#
# COMPACT_ATOMS: atom_id res chain seq x y z
N MET A 1 18.47 88.23 -3.30
CA MET A 1 19.37 87.31 -2.57
C MET A 1 18.51 86.27 -1.85
N ARG A 2 18.88 84.98 -1.99
CA ARG A 2 18.37 83.79 -1.28
C ARG A 2 17.03 83.19 -1.75
N ALA A 3 17.12 82.26 -2.69
CA ALA A 3 16.44 80.96 -2.58
C ALA A 3 17.01 80.21 -1.35
N PRO A 4 16.29 79.29 -0.65
CA PRO A 4 15.79 78.02 -1.23
C PRO A 4 14.47 77.57 -0.53
N LEU A 5 13.89 76.36 -0.59
CA LEU A 5 14.27 75.01 -1.01
C LEU A 5 12.93 74.25 -1.16
N LEU A 6 12.62 73.70 -2.33
CA LEU A 6 11.45 72.84 -2.53
C LEU A 6 11.81 71.45 -1.98
N ALA A 7 11.24 71.08 -0.83
CA ALA A 7 11.39 69.74 -0.28
C ALA A 7 10.54 68.76 -1.08
N ILE A 8 11.15 68.08 -2.05
CA ILE A 8 10.56 66.90 -2.68
C ILE A 8 10.69 65.76 -1.66
N ALA A 9 9.59 65.43 -1.00
CA ALA A 9 9.49 64.18 -0.26
C ALA A 9 9.45 63.03 -1.28
N LEU A 10 10.60 62.43 -1.56
CA LEU A 10 10.65 61.09 -2.13
C LEU A 10 10.07 60.14 -1.07
N ALA A 11 8.79 59.82 -1.20
CA ALA A 11 8.23 58.63 -0.59
C ALA A 11 8.88 57.43 -1.30
N GLY A 12 10.04 57.00 -0.82
CA GLY A 12 10.60 55.71 -1.16
C GLY A 12 9.60 54.66 -0.68
N LEU A 13 8.80 54.13 -1.60
CA LEU A 13 8.23 52.81 -1.41
C LEU A 13 9.43 51.87 -1.25
N THR A 14 9.79 51.57 -0.01
CA THR A 14 10.46 50.32 0.30
C THR A 14 9.43 49.23 0.03
N ALA A 15 9.29 48.84 -1.24
CA ALA A 15 8.83 47.51 -1.55
C ALA A 15 9.77 46.59 -0.77
N ALA A 16 9.25 45.98 0.29
CA ALA A 16 9.95 44.87 0.91
C ALA A 16 10.10 43.83 -0.19
N ALA A 17 11.29 43.79 -0.81
CA ALA A 17 11.63 42.77 -1.77
C ALA A 17 11.42 41.43 -1.04
N SER A 18 10.44 40.66 -1.50
CA SER A 18 10.22 39.31 -1.01
C SER A 18 11.56 38.57 -1.12
N ALA A 19 12.03 38.03 -0.01
CA ALA A 19 13.45 37.73 0.16
C ALA A 19 14.03 36.76 -0.88
N TRP A 20 13.25 35.95 -1.60
CA TRP A 20 13.72 35.13 -2.73
C TRP A 20 12.65 34.96 -3.81
N ALA A 21 13.04 34.99 -5.09
CA ALA A 21 12.19 34.52 -6.19
C ALA A 21 12.17 32.98 -6.16
N LEU A 22 10.98 32.38 -6.20
CA LEU A 22 10.83 30.92 -6.30
C LEU A 22 11.09 30.49 -7.74
N THR A 23 11.73 29.33 -7.91
CA THR A 23 11.73 28.62 -9.19
C THR A 23 10.32 28.09 -9.50
N GLY A 24 10.00 27.84 -10.78
CA GLY A 24 8.70 27.28 -11.14
C GLY A 24 8.39 25.93 -10.48
N ASP A 25 9.42 25.13 -10.15
CA ASP A 25 9.25 23.89 -9.41
C ASP A 25 8.85 24.13 -7.94
N GLU A 26 9.49 25.10 -7.29
CA GLU A 26 9.17 25.50 -5.92
C GLU A 26 7.77 26.14 -5.84
N GLU A 27 7.41 27.00 -6.81
CA GLU A 27 6.06 27.56 -6.92
C GLU A 27 5.00 26.47 -7.01
N ASN A 28 5.24 25.45 -7.84
CA ASN A 28 4.35 24.29 -7.96
C ASN A 28 4.22 23.53 -6.63
N SER A 29 5.34 23.20 -5.97
CA SER A 29 5.33 22.52 -4.67
C SER A 29 4.56 23.30 -3.60
N VAL A 30 4.83 24.60 -3.48
CA VAL A 30 4.20 25.50 -2.51
C VAL A 30 2.71 25.63 -2.80
N ALA A 31 2.31 25.76 -4.07
CA ALA A 31 0.91 25.87 -4.47
C ALA A 31 0.12 24.60 -4.13
N ILE A 32 0.66 23.42 -4.43
CA ILE A 32 0.04 22.13 -4.10
C ILE A 32 -0.10 21.98 -2.59
N TYR A 33 0.99 22.23 -1.84
CA TYR A 33 0.97 22.13 -0.38
C TYR A 33 -0.07 23.06 0.23
N ARG A 34 -0.08 24.35 -0.12
CA ARG A 34 -1.04 25.32 0.43
C ARG A 34 -2.49 24.93 0.15
N ARG A 35 -2.76 24.39 -1.04
CA ARG A 35 -4.11 23.99 -1.45
C ARG A 35 -4.59 22.72 -0.77
N LEU A 36 -3.71 21.74 -0.54
CA LEU A 36 -4.12 20.37 -0.20
C LEU A 36 -3.70 19.90 1.20
N ASN A 37 -2.80 20.60 1.90
CA ASN A 37 -2.38 20.18 3.24
C ASN A 37 -3.57 20.02 4.20
N ALA A 38 -4.60 20.88 4.09
CA ALA A 38 -5.77 20.83 4.94
C ALA A 38 -6.59 19.53 4.79
N GLY A 39 -6.44 18.84 3.66
CA GLY A 39 -7.06 17.53 3.42
C GLY A 39 -6.29 16.35 4.00
N VAL A 40 -5.07 16.57 4.49
CA VAL A 40 -4.23 15.55 5.12
C VAL A 40 -4.42 15.61 6.65
N VAL A 41 -4.87 14.50 7.21
CA VAL A 41 -5.31 14.41 8.59
C VAL A 41 -4.32 13.61 9.42
N ASN A 42 -4.25 13.92 10.71
CA ASN A 42 -3.59 13.06 11.68
C ASN A 42 -4.56 11.96 12.13
N ILE A 43 -4.06 10.73 12.27
CA ILE A 43 -4.80 9.61 12.84
C ILE A 43 -4.08 9.17 14.09
N THR A 44 -4.77 9.24 15.22
CA THR A 44 -4.30 8.71 16.50
C THR A 44 -5.02 7.40 16.78
N ASN A 45 -4.23 6.34 16.92
CA ASN A 45 -4.67 5.02 17.32
C ASN A 45 -4.34 4.83 18.80
N ARG A 46 -5.38 4.71 19.62
CA ARG A 46 -5.24 4.44 21.05
C ARG A 46 -5.50 2.96 21.29
N ALA A 47 -4.46 2.27 21.75
CA ALA A 47 -4.49 0.87 22.15
C ALA A 47 -4.10 0.72 23.63
N VAL A 48 -4.38 -0.45 24.19
CA VAL A 48 -3.88 -0.83 25.52
C VAL A 48 -2.75 -1.82 25.30
N ALA A 49 -1.55 -1.44 25.72
CA ALA A 49 -0.41 -2.33 25.86
C ALA A 49 -0.33 -2.84 27.31
N TYR A 50 0.51 -3.84 27.57
CA TYR A 50 0.78 -4.33 28.92
C TYR A 50 2.25 -4.09 29.26
N ASP A 51 2.51 -3.49 30.42
CA ASP A 51 3.88 -3.30 30.90
C ASP A 51 4.49 -4.62 31.41
N PHE A 52 5.74 -4.56 31.87
CA PHE A 52 6.47 -5.72 32.41
C PHE A 52 5.76 -6.40 33.60
N PHE A 53 4.88 -5.68 34.30
CA PHE A 53 4.10 -6.19 35.43
C PHE A 53 2.67 -6.58 35.01
N PHE A 54 2.39 -6.67 33.71
CA PHE A 54 1.08 -6.95 33.13
C PHE A 54 0.00 -5.92 33.50
N ASN A 55 0.37 -4.68 33.80
CA ASN A 55 -0.60 -3.60 33.94
C ASN A 55 -0.97 -3.04 32.56
N PRO A 56 -2.26 -2.77 32.29
CA PRO A 56 -2.67 -2.10 31.07
C PRO A 56 -2.14 -0.66 31.06
N VAL A 57 -1.30 -0.32 30.08
CA VAL A 57 -0.80 1.03 29.82
C VAL A 57 -1.30 1.54 28.47
N PRO A 58 -1.70 2.82 28.36
CA PRO A 58 -2.03 3.40 27.06
C PRO A 58 -0.83 3.33 26.12
N SER A 59 -1.05 2.85 24.90
CA SER A 59 -0.10 2.90 23.80
C SER A 59 -0.76 3.68 22.67
N ASP A 60 -0.25 4.89 22.44
CA ASP A 60 -0.69 5.71 21.32
C ASP A 60 0.27 5.52 20.15
N SER A 61 -0.25 5.16 18.99
CA SER A 61 0.46 5.27 17.72
C SER A 61 -0.21 6.33 16.85
N SER A 62 0.57 7.01 16.01
CA SER A 62 0.05 8.00 15.08
C SER A 62 0.49 7.72 13.65
N GLY A 63 -0.33 8.18 12.73
CA GLY A 63 -0.06 8.17 11.30
C GLY A 63 -0.83 9.28 10.60
N SER A 64 -0.79 9.26 9.28
CA SER A 64 -1.52 10.18 8.43
C SER A 64 -2.67 9.48 7.72
N GLY A 65 -3.61 10.28 7.24
CA GLY A 65 -4.60 9.88 6.24
C GLY A 65 -4.98 11.08 5.40
N PHE A 66 -5.94 10.91 4.50
CA PHE A 66 -6.50 12.05 3.79
C PHE A 66 -7.99 11.89 3.48
N ILE A 67 -8.68 13.03 3.41
CA ILE A 67 -10.11 13.09 3.13
C ILE A 67 -10.38 12.72 1.66
N LEU A 68 -11.21 11.70 1.46
CA LEU A 68 -11.63 11.20 0.14
C LEU A 68 -12.83 11.96 -0.43
N ASP A 69 -13.71 12.46 0.43
CA ASP A 69 -14.96 13.10 0.00
C ASP A 69 -15.64 13.90 1.11
N PRO A 70 -16.67 14.71 0.76
CA PRO A 70 -17.40 15.55 1.71
C PRO A 70 -18.23 14.78 2.74
N GLN A 71 -18.32 13.44 2.65
CA GLN A 71 -18.99 12.65 3.67
C GLN A 71 -18.06 12.38 4.86
N GLY A 72 -16.77 12.71 4.79
CA GLY A 72 -15.80 12.47 5.88
C GLY A 72 -15.16 11.08 5.84
N ARG A 73 -15.13 10.44 4.66
CA ARG A 73 -14.37 9.21 4.45
C ARG A 73 -12.89 9.53 4.31
N ILE A 74 -12.05 8.72 4.95
CA ILE A 74 -10.60 8.93 5.02
C ILE A 74 -9.89 7.66 4.59
N LEU A 75 -8.89 7.80 3.72
CA LEU A 75 -7.97 6.71 3.39
C LEU A 75 -6.71 6.82 4.25
N THR A 76 -6.24 5.67 4.73
CA THR A 76 -4.96 5.52 5.44
C THR A 76 -4.44 4.10 5.24
N ASN A 77 -3.33 3.74 5.88
CA ASN A 77 -2.83 2.38 5.90
C ASN A 77 -3.52 1.50 6.95
N HIS A 78 -3.51 0.19 6.71
CA HIS A 78 -4.02 -0.77 7.69
C HIS A 78 -3.18 -0.75 8.97
N HIS A 79 -1.85 -0.71 8.86
CA HIS A 79 -0.97 -0.73 10.03
C HIS A 79 -1.15 0.49 10.95
N VAL A 80 -1.63 1.63 10.43
CA VAL A 80 -1.94 2.82 11.24
C VAL A 80 -3.13 2.55 12.18
N VAL A 81 -4.10 1.75 11.74
CA VAL A 81 -5.35 1.50 12.46
C VAL A 81 -5.40 0.13 13.16
N GLN A 82 -4.39 -0.70 12.95
CA GLN A 82 -4.34 -2.06 13.47
C GLN A 82 -4.35 -2.07 15.01
N GLY A 83 -5.16 -2.97 15.60
CA GLY A 83 -5.23 -3.15 17.05
C GLY A 83 -5.87 -2.00 17.83
N ALA A 84 -6.43 -1.00 17.13
CA ALA A 84 -7.02 0.16 17.78
C ALA A 84 -8.27 -0.19 18.59
N GLN A 85 -8.31 0.28 19.85
CA GLN A 85 -9.56 0.30 20.63
C GLN A 85 -10.38 1.55 20.31
N ARG A 86 -9.69 2.66 20.03
CA ARG A 86 -10.29 3.92 19.62
C ARG A 86 -9.43 4.60 18.57
N LEU A 87 -10.08 5.08 17.52
CA LEU A 87 -9.47 5.89 16.48
C LEU A 87 -9.98 7.33 16.62
N GLU A 88 -9.05 8.27 16.57
CA GLU A 88 -9.32 9.71 16.58
C GLU A 88 -8.62 10.34 15.39
N VAL A 89 -9.30 11.23 14.69
CA VAL A 89 -8.78 11.99 13.56
C VAL A 89 -8.68 13.44 13.97
N SER A 90 -7.53 14.06 13.76
CA SER A 90 -7.36 15.51 13.91
C SER A 90 -7.28 16.17 12.54
N LEU A 91 -8.15 17.15 12.29
CA LEU A 91 -8.14 17.96 11.07
C LEU A 91 -7.09 19.08 11.18
N SER A 92 -6.83 19.79 10.06
CA SER A 92 -5.83 20.86 10.01
C SER A 92 -6.16 22.08 10.87
N ASP A 93 -7.42 22.26 11.26
CA ASP A 93 -7.86 23.30 12.19
C ASP A 93 -7.67 22.92 13.67
N GLY A 94 -7.13 21.73 13.93
CA GLY A 94 -6.93 21.16 15.27
C GLY A 94 -8.18 20.50 15.87
N SER A 95 -9.32 20.51 15.17
CA SER A 95 -10.53 19.81 15.63
C SER A 95 -10.32 18.30 15.61
N LYS A 96 -10.87 17.62 16.63
CA LYS A 96 -10.71 16.17 16.85
C LYS A 96 -12.04 15.45 16.72
N TRP A 97 -12.02 14.34 15.98
CA TRP A 97 -13.21 13.57 15.65
C TRP A 97 -12.99 12.09 15.94
N VAL A 98 -13.95 11.46 16.61
CA VAL A 98 -13.95 10.00 16.74
C VAL A 98 -14.17 9.40 15.35
N ALA A 99 -13.27 8.49 14.96
CA ALA A 99 -13.33 7.81 13.68
C ALA A 99 -13.87 6.39 13.83
N LYS A 100 -14.78 6.02 12.93
CA LYS A 100 -15.24 4.64 12.77
C LYS A 100 -14.44 3.96 11.67
N LEU A 101 -13.92 2.76 11.93
CA LEU A 101 -13.38 1.90 10.89
C LEU A 101 -14.54 1.37 10.02
N ILE A 102 -14.52 1.69 8.72
CA ILE A 102 -15.49 1.17 7.75
C ILE A 102 -15.05 -0.20 7.23
N GLY A 103 -13.75 -0.35 6.98
CA GLY A 103 -13.12 -1.61 6.64
C GLY A 103 -11.60 -1.43 6.50
N ALA A 104 -10.88 -2.54 6.53
CA ALA A 104 -9.44 -2.58 6.33
C ALA A 104 -9.06 -3.81 5.51
N ASP A 105 -7.95 -3.70 4.80
CA ASP A 105 -7.37 -4.77 4.02
C ASP A 105 -5.88 -4.93 4.37
N PRO A 106 -5.54 -5.93 5.20
CA PRO A 106 -4.16 -6.23 5.55
C PRO A 106 -3.30 -6.60 4.35
N VAL A 107 -3.91 -7.08 3.26
CA VAL A 107 -3.20 -7.56 2.08
C VAL A 107 -2.59 -6.42 1.27
N THR A 108 -3.30 -5.29 1.17
CA THR A 108 -2.79 -4.08 0.51
C THR A 108 -2.28 -3.03 1.48
N ASP A 109 -2.38 -3.29 2.79
CA ASP A 109 -2.09 -2.32 3.85
C ASP A 109 -2.91 -1.02 3.71
N LEU A 110 -4.22 -1.14 3.47
CA LEU A 110 -5.13 0.01 3.34
C LEU A 110 -6.31 -0.09 4.31
N ALA A 111 -6.81 1.05 4.77
CA ALA A 111 -8.00 1.13 5.60
C ALA A 111 -8.82 2.39 5.29
N VAL A 112 -10.15 2.25 5.40
CA VAL A 112 -11.09 3.36 5.24
C VAL A 112 -11.73 3.69 6.58
N LEU A 113 -11.58 4.94 7.00
CA LEU A 113 -12.21 5.49 8.20
C LEU A 113 -13.36 6.43 7.81
N GLN A 114 -14.22 6.71 8.79
CA GLN A 114 -15.32 7.64 8.69
C GLN A 114 -15.39 8.54 9.92
N ILE A 115 -15.42 9.85 9.70
CA ILE A 115 -15.68 10.86 10.74
C ILE A 115 -16.99 11.59 10.47
N LYS A 116 -17.54 12.29 11.47
CA LYS A 116 -18.78 13.08 11.34
C LYS A 116 -18.51 14.58 11.42
N ALA A 117 -17.53 15.07 10.67
CA ALA A 117 -17.22 16.48 10.57
C ALA A 117 -18.14 17.20 9.55
N PRO A 118 -18.43 18.50 9.74
CA PRO A 118 -19.11 19.32 8.74
C PRO A 118 -18.37 19.34 7.40
N ALA A 119 -19.11 19.29 6.29
CA ALA A 119 -18.51 19.18 4.95
C ALA A 119 -17.66 20.40 4.56
N ASP A 120 -17.96 21.58 5.10
CA ASP A 120 -17.21 22.82 4.91
C ASP A 120 -15.86 22.83 5.67
N ALA A 121 -15.70 21.98 6.68
CA ALA A 121 -14.41 21.73 7.34
C ALA A 121 -13.54 20.71 6.60
N LEU A 122 -14.06 20.06 5.55
CA LEU A 122 -13.38 18.97 4.85
C LEU A 122 -12.77 19.43 3.52
N THR A 123 -11.43 19.36 3.43
CA THR A 123 -10.71 19.55 2.18
C THR A 123 -10.48 18.20 1.50
N VAL A 124 -11.18 17.94 0.39
CA VAL A 124 -11.04 16.69 -0.36
C VAL A 124 -9.77 16.69 -1.20
N ILE A 125 -9.00 15.59 -1.16
CA ILE A 125 -7.83 15.42 -2.03
C ILE A 125 -8.22 14.61 -3.28
N PRO A 126 -7.99 15.14 -4.49
CA PRO A 126 -8.40 14.47 -5.72
C PRO A 126 -7.54 13.22 -5.99
N LEU A 127 -8.18 12.11 -6.35
CA LEU A 127 -7.47 10.89 -6.78
C LEU A 127 -7.06 10.99 -8.24
N GLY A 128 -5.79 10.68 -8.54
CA GLY A 128 -5.22 10.64 -9.88
C GLY A 128 -5.32 9.26 -10.52
N ASP A 129 -4.38 8.94 -11.41
CA ASP A 129 -4.26 7.63 -12.05
C ASP A 129 -2.80 7.16 -11.98
N SER A 130 -2.58 5.92 -11.53
CA SER A 130 -1.26 5.32 -11.42
C SER A 130 -0.90 4.40 -12.61
N SER A 131 -1.71 4.35 -13.66
CA SER A 131 -1.52 3.46 -14.82
C SER A 131 -0.37 3.89 -15.75
N ALA A 132 -0.11 5.20 -15.83
CA ALA A 132 0.83 5.81 -16.76
C ALA A 132 1.98 6.55 -16.05
N LEU A 133 2.34 6.12 -14.85
CA LEU A 133 3.45 6.69 -14.09
C LEU A 133 4.78 6.48 -14.83
N GLN A 134 5.63 7.51 -14.80
CA GLN A 134 6.93 7.52 -15.45
C GLN A 134 8.03 7.75 -14.43
N ILE A 135 9.12 6.99 -14.56
CA ILE A 135 10.32 7.20 -13.76
C ILE A 135 10.84 8.61 -14.01
N GLY A 136 11.18 9.33 -12.94
CA GLY A 136 11.61 10.74 -13.00
C GLY A 136 10.48 11.76 -12.78
N GLN A 137 9.21 11.35 -12.78
CA GLN A 137 8.11 12.26 -12.41
C GLN A 137 8.27 12.74 -10.97
N LYS A 138 8.13 14.05 -10.75
CA LYS A 138 8.08 14.64 -9.41
C LYS A 138 6.93 14.06 -8.60
N VAL A 139 7.20 13.82 -7.33
CA VAL A 139 6.20 13.42 -6.33
C VAL A 139 6.33 14.26 -5.08
N LEU A 140 5.20 14.47 -4.43
CA LEU A 140 5.09 15.19 -3.15
C LEU A 140 4.40 14.29 -2.13
N ALA A 141 5.09 13.91 -1.07
CA ALA A 141 4.52 13.14 0.02
C ALA A 141 4.16 14.08 1.18
N ILE A 142 2.88 14.13 1.52
CA ILE A 142 2.37 14.97 2.63
C ILE A 142 2.00 14.07 3.80
N GLY A 143 2.35 14.51 5.01
CA GLY A 143 1.99 13.87 6.26
C GLY A 143 1.50 14.87 7.29
N ASN A 144 0.81 14.37 8.32
CA ASN A 144 0.40 15.10 9.51
C ASN A 144 0.66 14.22 10.76
N PRO A 145 1.94 14.00 11.14
CA PRO A 145 2.31 13.05 12.20
C PRO A 145 1.75 13.37 13.60
N PHE A 146 1.58 14.66 13.90
CA PHE A 146 1.34 15.14 15.27
C PHE A 146 0.11 16.05 15.39
N GLY A 147 -0.64 16.29 14.30
CA GLY A 147 -1.82 17.16 14.32
C GLY A 147 -1.52 18.66 14.54
N LEU A 148 -0.24 19.05 14.53
CA LEU A 148 0.21 20.42 14.82
C LEU A 148 0.92 21.07 13.63
N GLU A 149 1.68 20.30 12.85
CA GLU A 149 2.36 20.76 11.64
C GLU A 149 2.38 19.64 10.60
N HIS A 150 1.99 19.96 9.36
CA HIS A 150 2.11 19.06 8.23
C HIS A 150 3.56 19.01 7.75
N SER A 151 4.02 17.82 7.36
CA SER A 151 5.31 17.63 6.71
C SER A 151 5.11 17.49 5.21
N LEU A 152 5.97 18.11 4.42
CA LEU A 152 6.10 17.88 2.98
C LEU A 152 7.49 17.32 2.69
N SER A 153 7.57 16.21 1.97
CA SER A 153 8.79 15.77 1.31
C SER A 153 8.57 15.69 -0.19
N ALA A 154 9.59 16.06 -0.96
CA ALA A 154 9.59 16.01 -2.41
C ALA A 154 10.65 15.03 -2.90
N GLY A 155 10.41 14.45 -4.07
CA GLY A 155 11.32 13.55 -4.76
C GLY A 155 10.78 13.21 -6.13
N ILE A 156 11.17 12.07 -6.66
CA ILE A 156 10.70 11.53 -7.93
C ILE A 156 10.22 10.10 -7.80
N ILE A 157 9.50 9.62 -8.82
CA ILE A 157 9.29 8.20 -9.03
C ILE A 157 10.63 7.58 -9.44
N SER A 158 11.23 6.78 -8.56
CA SER A 158 12.48 6.09 -8.83
C SER A 158 12.25 4.77 -9.60
N SER A 159 11.10 4.12 -9.39
CA SER A 159 10.73 2.87 -10.07
C SER A 159 9.26 2.54 -9.84
N VAL A 160 8.67 1.70 -10.69
CA VAL A 160 7.41 1.00 -10.43
C VAL A 160 7.73 -0.48 -10.31
N ARG A 161 7.67 -1.03 -9.10
CA ARG A 161 8.09 -2.39 -8.80
C ARG A 161 6.90 -3.32 -8.71
N LYS A 162 7.03 -4.50 -9.31
CA LYS A 162 6.01 -5.56 -9.19
C LYS A 162 5.91 -6.17 -7.81
N PHE A 163 7.01 -6.14 -7.05
CA PHE A 163 7.08 -6.76 -5.74
C PHE A 163 8.20 -6.13 -4.91
N VAL A 164 7.92 -5.91 -3.63
CA VAL A 164 8.90 -5.53 -2.63
C VAL A 164 8.59 -6.26 -1.33
N LYS A 165 9.64 -6.77 -0.69
CA LYS A 165 9.57 -7.28 0.68
C LYS A 165 10.21 -6.27 1.62
N THR A 166 9.43 -5.71 2.53
CA THR A 166 9.86 -4.76 3.57
C THR A 166 9.66 -5.40 4.96
N GLY A 167 10.72 -5.96 5.54
CA GLY A 167 10.63 -6.68 6.80
C GLY A 167 9.67 -7.88 6.71
N ALA A 168 8.59 -7.84 7.49
CA ALA A 168 7.53 -8.86 7.49
C ALA A 168 6.43 -8.62 6.42
N THR A 169 6.37 -7.43 5.82
CA THR A 169 5.32 -7.06 4.87
C THR A 169 5.78 -7.29 3.44
N GLU A 170 4.92 -7.91 2.65
CA GLU A 170 5.11 -8.09 1.21
C GLU A 170 4.11 -7.21 0.49
N LEU A 171 4.61 -6.24 -0.28
CA LEU A 171 3.79 -5.34 -1.07
C LEU A 171 3.92 -5.69 -2.56
N GLU A 172 2.79 -5.78 -3.23
CA GLU A 172 2.70 -6.03 -4.67
C GLU A 172 2.40 -4.71 -5.40
N ASP A 173 2.96 -4.56 -6.61
CA ASP A 173 2.79 -3.38 -7.46
C ASP A 173 2.97 -2.05 -6.71
N VAL A 174 4.19 -1.72 -6.26
CA VAL A 174 4.48 -0.49 -5.50
C VAL A 174 5.19 0.58 -6.33
N ILE A 175 4.93 1.84 -5.98
CA ILE A 175 5.70 3.00 -6.46
C ILE A 175 6.91 3.14 -5.54
N GLN A 176 8.12 3.14 -6.11
CA GLN A 176 9.34 3.49 -5.38
C GLN A 176 9.65 4.97 -5.59
N THR A 177 10.05 5.66 -4.53
CA THR A 177 10.47 7.06 -4.56
C THR A 177 11.73 7.28 -3.72
N ASP A 178 12.44 8.37 -4.01
CA ASP A 178 13.49 8.94 -3.16
C ASP A 178 12.95 10.06 -2.24
N ALA A 179 11.68 10.45 -2.39
CA ALA A 179 11.01 11.31 -1.42
C ALA A 179 11.04 10.66 -0.03
N ALA A 180 11.31 11.47 0.99
CA ALA A 180 11.42 10.96 2.35
C ALA A 180 10.06 10.43 2.84
N ILE A 181 9.90 9.11 2.86
CA ILE A 181 8.81 8.39 3.52
C ILE A 181 9.25 8.02 4.94
N ASN A 182 8.39 8.24 5.94
CA ASN A 182 8.66 7.98 7.35
C ASN A 182 7.33 7.74 8.09
N PRO A 183 7.35 7.26 9.36
CA PRO A 183 6.11 7.01 10.10
C PRO A 183 5.14 8.20 10.10
N GLY A 184 5.65 9.43 10.03
CA GLY A 184 4.82 10.63 10.08
C GLY A 184 4.03 10.94 8.83
N ASN A 185 4.45 10.49 7.65
CA ASN A 185 3.66 10.61 6.42
C ASN A 185 3.04 9.29 5.95
N SER A 186 3.27 8.19 6.68
CA SER A 186 2.62 6.90 6.45
C SER A 186 1.09 7.03 6.54
N GLY A 187 0.39 6.50 5.54
CA GLY A 187 -1.04 6.63 5.31
C GLY A 187 -1.45 7.92 4.60
N GLY A 188 -0.55 8.90 4.50
CA GLY A 188 -0.76 10.15 3.77
C GLY A 188 -0.66 9.99 2.25
N PRO A 189 -1.06 11.02 1.49
CA PRO A 189 -1.03 10.97 0.03
C PRO A 189 0.38 11.18 -0.53
N MET A 190 0.67 10.45 -1.61
CA MET A 190 1.71 10.79 -2.58
C MET A 190 1.05 11.46 -3.79
N LEU A 191 1.41 12.71 -4.05
CA LEU A 191 0.81 13.55 -5.07
C LEU A 191 1.72 13.71 -6.29
N ASP A 192 1.12 13.79 -7.48
CA ASP A 192 1.80 14.26 -8.70
C ASP A 192 1.95 15.79 -8.74
N SER A 193 2.58 16.31 -9.79
CA SER A 193 2.75 17.76 -10.03
C SER A 193 1.44 18.53 -10.30
N GLU A 194 0.29 17.86 -10.40
CA GLU A 194 -1.03 18.48 -10.48
C GLU A 194 -1.75 18.49 -9.11
N GLY A 195 -1.17 17.83 -8.10
CA GLY A 195 -1.76 17.65 -6.78
C GLY A 195 -2.81 16.54 -6.73
N ARG A 196 -2.74 15.56 -7.61
CA ARG A 196 -3.60 14.37 -7.58
C ARG A 196 -2.88 13.21 -6.91
N VAL A 197 -3.59 12.43 -6.10
CA VAL A 197 -3.04 11.25 -5.44
C VAL A 197 -2.65 10.21 -6.49
N ILE A 198 -1.39 9.84 -6.55
CA ILE A 198 -0.88 8.73 -7.36
C ILE A 198 -0.51 7.52 -6.50
N GLY A 199 -0.34 7.70 -5.20
CA GLY A 199 -0.12 6.61 -4.25
C GLY A 199 -0.37 6.98 -2.79
N ILE A 200 -0.29 5.99 -1.92
CA ILE A 200 -0.46 6.10 -0.47
C ILE A 200 0.87 5.70 0.17
N ASN A 201 1.50 6.65 0.85
CA ASN A 201 2.78 6.45 1.53
C ASN A 201 2.62 5.30 2.55
N THR A 202 3.44 4.26 2.53
CA THR A 202 3.27 3.09 3.43
C THR A 202 4.53 2.71 4.18
N ALA A 203 5.64 2.48 3.46
CA ALA A 203 6.77 1.79 4.03
C ALA A 203 8.09 2.33 3.51
N ILE A 204 9.12 2.16 4.33
CA ILE A 204 10.52 2.32 3.96
C ILE A 204 11.15 0.94 3.80
N PHE A 205 12.10 0.80 2.88
CA PHE A 205 13.09 -0.25 3.01
C PHE A 205 14.12 0.21 4.05
N SER A 206 14.26 -0.48 5.17
CA SER A 206 15.29 -0.16 6.14
C SER A 206 15.87 -1.39 6.82
N THR A 207 17.20 -1.51 6.79
CA THR A 207 17.96 -2.48 7.59
C THR A 207 18.31 -1.95 8.98
N SER A 208 18.12 -0.64 9.23
CA SER A 208 18.51 0.07 10.46
C SER A 208 17.38 0.85 11.15
N GLY A 209 16.17 0.89 10.57
CA GLY A 209 15.00 1.63 11.05
C GLY A 209 14.83 3.06 10.48
N GLY A 210 15.81 3.61 9.76
CA GLY A 210 15.73 4.91 9.09
C GLY A 210 15.54 4.84 7.57
N ASN A 211 15.04 5.92 6.94
CA ASN A 211 14.96 6.03 5.48
C ASN A 211 16.37 6.22 4.88
N ILE A 212 16.77 5.34 3.97
CA ILE A 212 18.07 5.36 3.27
C ILE A 212 17.97 5.92 1.84
N GLY A 213 16.95 6.73 1.56
CA GLY A 213 16.60 7.24 0.22
C GLY A 213 15.70 6.31 -0.60
N ILE A 214 14.99 5.37 0.05
CA ILE A 214 14.08 4.43 -0.61
C ILE A 214 12.77 4.35 0.16
N GLY A 215 11.75 5.04 -0.37
CA GLY A 215 10.37 4.98 0.10
C GLY A 215 9.46 4.22 -0.86
N PHE A 216 8.33 3.74 -0.34
CA PHE A 216 7.29 3.10 -1.14
C PHE A 216 5.91 3.69 -0.90
N ALA A 217 5.11 3.65 -1.96
CA ALA A 217 3.69 3.95 -1.92
C ALA A 217 2.86 2.88 -2.63
N ILE A 218 1.66 2.61 -2.09
CA ILE A 218 0.65 1.78 -2.72
C ILE A 218 -0.01 2.61 -3.84
N PRO A 219 -0.08 2.15 -5.10
CA PRO A 219 -0.65 2.93 -6.19
C PRO A 219 -2.12 3.29 -5.97
N VAL A 220 -2.51 4.48 -6.43
CA VAL A 220 -3.88 4.98 -6.24
C VAL A 220 -4.94 4.08 -6.89
N ASN A 221 -4.64 3.40 -8.01
CA ASN A 221 -5.62 2.50 -8.63
C ASN A 221 -5.89 1.24 -7.78
N THR A 222 -4.87 0.74 -7.07
CA THR A 222 -5.06 -0.32 -6.06
C THR A 222 -5.98 0.19 -4.95
N ALA A 223 -5.74 1.40 -4.46
CA ALA A 223 -6.58 2.01 -3.44
C ALA A 223 -8.01 2.27 -3.89
N LYS A 224 -8.25 2.74 -5.12
CA LYS A 224 -9.61 2.92 -5.67
C LYS A 224 -10.42 1.64 -5.63
N ARG A 225 -9.82 0.51 -6.04
CA ARG A 225 -10.47 -0.82 -5.99
C ARG A 225 -10.80 -1.21 -4.55
N VAL A 226 -9.83 -1.08 -3.63
CA VAL A 226 -9.99 -1.42 -2.22
C VAL A 226 -11.07 -0.57 -1.55
N VAL A 227 -11.05 0.74 -1.79
CA VAL A 227 -12.06 1.68 -1.28
C VAL A 227 -13.45 1.32 -1.82
N ALA A 228 -13.58 1.01 -3.11
CA ALA A 228 -14.87 0.59 -3.68
C ALA A 228 -15.40 -0.70 -3.02
N ASP A 229 -14.56 -1.72 -2.83
CA ASP A 229 -14.95 -2.97 -2.18
C ASP A 229 -15.35 -2.75 -0.71
N ILE A 230 -14.53 -2.02 0.06
CA ILE A 230 -14.81 -1.71 1.46
C ILE A 230 -16.13 -0.95 1.62
N LEU A 231 -16.39 0.04 0.75
CA LEU A 231 -17.62 0.84 0.85
C LEU A 231 -18.87 0.07 0.44
N THR A 232 -18.74 -0.92 -0.44
CA THR A 232 -19.89 -1.71 -0.92
C THR A 232 -20.17 -2.95 -0.07
N ARG A 233 -19.13 -3.59 0.47
CA ARG A 233 -19.22 -4.90 1.15
C ARG A 233 -18.73 -4.89 2.59
N GLY A 234 -17.95 -3.88 2.98
CA GLY A 234 -17.25 -3.82 4.26
C GLY A 234 -15.89 -4.52 4.29
N TYR A 235 -15.51 -5.21 3.20
CA TYR A 235 -14.25 -5.95 3.08
C TYR A 235 -13.79 -6.03 1.62
N VAL A 236 -12.52 -6.37 1.39
CA VAL A 236 -11.94 -6.50 0.03
C VAL A 236 -12.06 -7.92 -0.48
N VAL A 237 -12.48 -8.05 -1.74
CA VAL A 237 -12.66 -9.35 -2.39
C VAL A 237 -11.37 -9.77 -3.07
N TYR A 238 -10.93 -11.01 -2.81
CA TYR A 238 -9.77 -11.61 -3.47
C TYR A 238 -10.12 -12.93 -4.16
N PRO A 239 -9.62 -13.17 -5.38
CA PRO A 239 -9.71 -14.47 -6.01
C PRO A 239 -8.94 -15.51 -5.18
N TYR A 240 -9.52 -16.69 -5.07
CA TYR A 240 -8.99 -17.75 -4.23
C TYR A 240 -8.90 -19.06 -5.01
N LEU A 241 -7.69 -19.62 -5.03
CA LEU A 241 -7.44 -20.97 -5.51
C LEU A 241 -7.63 -21.99 -4.37
N GLY A 242 -7.17 -21.65 -3.17
CA GLY A 242 -7.17 -22.54 -2.00
C GLY A 242 -6.21 -23.70 -2.09
N ALA A 243 -5.02 -23.40 -2.62
CA ALA A 243 -3.85 -24.26 -2.63
C ALA A 243 -2.68 -23.50 -2.01
N ASP A 244 -2.05 -24.09 -1.00
CA ASP A 244 -0.74 -23.64 -0.53
C ASP A 244 0.32 -24.30 -1.39
N THR A 245 1.27 -23.51 -1.88
CA THR A 245 2.28 -24.02 -2.80
C THR A 245 3.69 -23.58 -2.40
N GLN A 246 4.66 -24.43 -2.71
CA GLN A 246 6.08 -24.20 -2.50
C GLN A 246 6.78 -24.09 -3.85
N THR A 247 7.76 -23.20 -3.98
CA THR A 247 8.54 -23.07 -5.22
C THR A 247 9.39 -24.33 -5.45
N LEU A 248 9.27 -24.92 -6.64
CA LEU A 248 10.14 -26.00 -7.09
C LEU A 248 11.41 -25.39 -7.70
N THR A 249 12.52 -25.45 -6.96
CA THR A 249 13.82 -25.01 -7.48
C THR A 249 14.45 -26.12 -8.33
N PRO A 250 15.37 -25.80 -9.26
CA PRO A 250 16.06 -26.82 -10.06
C PRO A 250 16.82 -27.86 -9.22
N ALA A 251 17.37 -27.45 -8.06
CA ALA A 251 18.02 -28.38 -7.15
C ALA A 251 17.01 -29.35 -6.52
N LEU A 252 15.84 -28.84 -6.13
CA LEU A 252 14.76 -29.65 -5.58
C LEU A 252 14.16 -30.58 -6.63
N ALA A 253 13.98 -30.10 -7.87
CA ALA A 253 13.51 -30.91 -8.99
C ALA A 253 14.39 -32.14 -9.24
N ARG A 254 15.72 -31.95 -9.28
CA ARG A 254 16.68 -33.05 -9.41
C ARG A 254 16.64 -34.01 -8.23
N ALA A 255 16.54 -33.48 -7.00
CA ALA A 255 16.47 -34.31 -5.80
C ALA A 255 15.19 -35.15 -5.73
N LEU A 256 14.09 -34.67 -6.34
CA LEU A 256 12.81 -35.37 -6.41
C LEU A 256 12.63 -36.23 -7.66
N ASP A 257 13.60 -36.22 -8.58
CA ASP A 257 13.57 -36.92 -9.87
C ASP A 257 12.28 -36.65 -10.68
N VAL A 258 11.88 -35.36 -10.74
CA VAL A 258 10.70 -34.94 -11.50
C VAL A 258 11.10 -34.44 -12.90
N PRO A 259 10.29 -34.71 -13.95
CA PRO A 259 10.60 -34.37 -15.35
C PRO A 259 10.46 -32.86 -15.69
N VAL A 260 10.60 -31.97 -14.70
CA VAL A 260 10.48 -30.52 -14.86
C VAL A 260 11.47 -29.83 -13.92
N ASP A 261 12.16 -28.79 -14.40
CA ASP A 261 13.18 -28.07 -13.61
C ASP A 261 12.61 -27.01 -12.67
N GLN A 262 11.40 -26.52 -12.96
CA GLN A 262 10.78 -25.38 -12.28
C GLN A 262 9.25 -25.55 -12.24
N GLY A 263 8.62 -24.86 -11.29
CA GLY A 263 7.18 -24.99 -11.05
C GLY A 263 6.83 -24.57 -9.63
N THR A 264 5.60 -24.88 -9.23
CA THR A 264 5.23 -24.84 -7.81
C THR A 264 4.55 -26.12 -7.37
N ILE A 265 5.07 -26.72 -6.30
CA ILE A 265 4.56 -27.94 -5.69
C ILE A 265 3.36 -27.56 -4.83
N VAL A 266 2.24 -28.24 -5.02
CA VAL A 266 1.06 -28.10 -4.18
C VAL A 266 1.32 -28.84 -2.87
N VAL A 267 1.49 -28.08 -1.78
CA VAL A 267 1.78 -28.61 -0.45
C VAL A 267 0.49 -29.04 0.24
N ARG A 268 -0.52 -28.18 0.23
CA ARG A 268 -1.78 -28.39 0.94
C ARG A 268 -2.93 -27.82 0.13
N ILE A 269 -4.06 -28.50 0.19
CA ILE A 269 -5.32 -28.02 -0.39
C ILE A 269 -6.29 -27.74 0.75
N ALA A 270 -6.85 -26.52 0.76
CA ALA A 270 -7.88 -26.18 1.73
C ALA A 270 -9.16 -26.99 1.46
N ARG A 271 -9.78 -27.53 2.52
CA ARG A 271 -10.98 -28.36 2.39
C ARG A 271 -12.13 -27.56 1.77
N GLY A 272 -12.79 -28.12 0.76
CA GLY A 272 -13.89 -27.45 0.08
C GLY A 272 -13.46 -26.25 -0.77
N SER A 273 -12.16 -26.07 -1.03
CA SER A 273 -11.67 -24.99 -1.87
C SER A 273 -11.96 -25.20 -3.36
N PRO A 274 -11.84 -24.15 -4.19
CA PRO A 274 -11.81 -24.25 -5.64
C PRO A 274 -10.85 -25.33 -6.17
N ALA A 275 -9.60 -25.33 -5.68
CA ALA A 275 -8.61 -26.34 -6.05
C ALA A 275 -9.04 -27.76 -5.66
N ALA A 276 -9.66 -27.93 -4.49
CA ALA A 276 -10.20 -29.23 -4.07
C ALA A 276 -11.29 -29.72 -5.02
N ARG A 277 -12.24 -28.85 -5.39
CA ARG A 277 -13.33 -29.18 -6.33
C ARG A 277 -12.82 -29.51 -7.74
N ALA A 278 -11.77 -28.84 -8.18
CA ALA A 278 -11.12 -29.12 -9.45
C ALA A 278 -10.21 -30.36 -9.42
N GLY A 279 -10.07 -31.01 -8.25
CA GLY A 279 -9.32 -32.24 -8.10
C GLY A 279 -7.80 -32.06 -8.04
N LEU A 280 -7.31 -30.85 -7.72
CA LEU A 280 -5.90 -30.60 -7.41
C LEU A 280 -5.53 -31.33 -6.10
N ARG A 281 -4.31 -31.89 -6.03
CA ARG A 281 -3.85 -32.73 -4.92
C ARG A 281 -2.66 -32.10 -4.22
N GLY A 282 -2.77 -31.98 -2.90
CA GLY A 282 -1.67 -31.58 -2.03
C GLY A 282 -0.72 -32.74 -1.74
N GLY A 283 0.46 -32.42 -1.23
CA GLY A 283 1.44 -33.42 -0.85
C GLY A 283 1.02 -34.25 0.36
N THR A 284 1.58 -35.45 0.43
CA THR A 284 1.20 -36.51 1.37
C THR A 284 2.34 -36.92 2.28
N GLN A 285 3.58 -36.53 1.98
CA GLN A 285 4.76 -36.98 2.68
C GLN A 285 5.71 -35.81 2.94
N GLN A 286 6.35 -35.80 4.10
CA GLN A 286 7.45 -34.89 4.40
C GLN A 286 8.77 -35.63 4.19
N VAL A 287 9.69 -35.04 3.44
CA VAL A 287 11.03 -35.56 3.20
C VAL A 287 12.07 -34.51 3.54
N VAL A 288 13.24 -34.94 4.00
CA VAL A 288 14.37 -34.05 4.28
C VAL A 288 15.29 -34.04 3.06
N ILE A 289 15.48 -32.86 2.46
CA ILE A 289 16.39 -32.65 1.33
C ILE A 289 17.40 -31.58 1.74
N GLY A 290 18.65 -32.01 1.94
CA GLY A 290 19.68 -31.15 2.54
C GLY A 290 19.31 -30.78 3.98
N ASN A 291 19.11 -29.49 4.23
CA ASN A 291 18.70 -28.93 5.53
C ASN A 291 17.23 -28.48 5.58
N ALA A 292 16.42 -28.81 4.57
CA ALA A 292 15.03 -28.38 4.47
C ALA A 292 14.05 -29.57 4.54
N ILE A 293 12.92 -29.36 5.22
CA ILE A 293 11.76 -30.26 5.16
C ILE A 293 10.90 -29.83 3.97
N VAL A 294 10.64 -30.77 3.06
CA VAL A 294 9.83 -30.55 1.86
C VAL A 294 8.64 -31.48 1.88
N VAL A 295 7.45 -30.95 1.55
CA VAL A 295 6.25 -31.76 1.38
C VAL A 295 6.13 -32.20 -0.08
N VAL A 296 6.06 -33.51 -0.31
CA VAL A 296 6.07 -34.15 -1.64
C VAL A 296 4.84 -35.03 -1.86
N GLY A 297 4.64 -35.48 -3.10
CA GLY A 297 3.50 -36.32 -3.49
C GLY A 297 2.27 -35.54 -3.97
N GLY A 298 2.35 -34.21 -3.97
CA GLY A 298 1.33 -33.32 -4.50
C GLY A 298 1.51 -33.08 -6.00
N ASP A 299 0.56 -32.38 -6.60
CA ASP A 299 0.68 -31.91 -7.97
C ASP A 299 1.74 -30.81 -8.09
N ILE A 300 2.38 -30.70 -9.24
CA ILE A 300 3.29 -29.59 -9.56
C ILE A 300 2.64 -28.75 -10.65
N VAL A 301 2.29 -27.50 -10.35
CA VAL A 301 1.77 -26.57 -11.35
C VAL A 301 2.95 -26.00 -12.15
N THR A 302 2.91 -26.18 -13.47
CA THR A 302 3.98 -25.74 -14.39
C THR A 302 3.54 -24.60 -15.29
N ILE A 303 2.27 -24.57 -15.68
CA ILE A 303 1.68 -23.50 -16.48
C ILE A 303 0.32 -23.13 -15.87
N ALA A 304 -0.01 -21.84 -15.88
CA ALA A 304 -1.33 -21.35 -15.55
C ALA A 304 -1.72 -20.26 -16.55
N ASP A 305 -2.91 -20.37 -17.16
CA ASP A 305 -3.42 -19.52 -18.24
C ASP A 305 -2.40 -19.30 -19.38
N GLY A 306 -1.70 -20.36 -19.76
CA GLY A 306 -0.66 -20.31 -20.81
C GLY A 306 0.66 -19.65 -20.37
N MET A 307 0.76 -19.15 -19.14
CA MET A 307 1.99 -18.60 -18.57
C MET A 307 2.76 -19.64 -17.76
N LYS A 308 4.06 -19.77 -18.03
CA LYS A 308 4.96 -20.62 -17.23
C LYS A 308 5.01 -20.12 -15.78
N ILE A 309 4.80 -21.03 -14.85
CA ILE A 309 4.88 -20.78 -13.42
C ILE A 309 6.25 -21.24 -12.94
N LEU A 310 7.06 -20.28 -12.51
CA LEU A 310 8.44 -20.55 -12.05
C LEU A 310 8.53 -20.58 -10.53
N THR A 311 7.63 -19.87 -9.84
CA THR A 311 7.62 -19.74 -8.38
C THR A 311 6.20 -19.75 -7.83
N SER A 312 6.07 -20.06 -6.54
CA SER A 312 4.82 -19.99 -5.77
C SER A 312 4.21 -18.57 -5.82
N GLU A 313 5.05 -17.55 -5.68
CA GLU A 313 4.65 -16.13 -5.78
C GLU A 313 4.16 -15.79 -7.20
N GLY A 314 4.75 -16.39 -8.22
CA GLY A 314 4.30 -16.28 -9.61
C GLY A 314 2.87 -16.78 -9.79
N LEU A 315 2.55 -17.95 -9.23
CA LEU A 315 1.18 -18.49 -9.25
C LEU A 315 0.22 -17.60 -8.43
N ARG A 316 0.61 -17.21 -7.21
CA ARG A 316 -0.21 -16.33 -6.35
C ARG A 316 -0.56 -15.02 -7.05
N ARG A 317 0.43 -14.38 -7.69
CA ARG A 317 0.24 -13.13 -8.44
C ARG A 317 -0.68 -13.35 -9.65
N LEU A 318 -0.58 -14.49 -10.33
CA LEU A 318 -1.46 -14.77 -11.45
C LEU A 318 -2.91 -14.99 -10.98
N VAL A 319 -3.12 -15.72 -9.88
CA VAL A 319 -4.45 -15.85 -9.26
C VAL A 319 -5.02 -14.48 -8.93
N ARG A 320 -4.22 -13.57 -8.35
CA ARG A 320 -4.64 -12.20 -8.01
C ARG A 320 -5.05 -11.32 -9.20
N LYS A 321 -4.70 -11.67 -10.43
CA LYS A 321 -5.14 -10.94 -11.64
C LYS A 321 -6.58 -11.26 -12.05
N HIS A 322 -7.18 -12.27 -11.43
CA HIS A 322 -8.53 -12.73 -11.73
C HIS A 322 -9.57 -12.14 -10.78
N GLN A 323 -10.83 -12.34 -11.12
CA GLN A 323 -11.98 -12.12 -10.24
C GLN A 323 -12.51 -13.47 -9.70
N PRO A 324 -13.10 -13.50 -8.49
CA PRO A 324 -13.86 -14.66 -8.06
C PRO A 324 -14.92 -15.06 -9.08
N GLY A 325 -15.03 -16.36 -9.33
CA GLY A 325 -15.94 -16.93 -10.31
C GLY A 325 -15.35 -17.12 -11.70
N GLU A 326 -14.19 -16.51 -12.02
CA GLU A 326 -13.45 -16.78 -13.26
C GLU A 326 -12.80 -18.16 -13.22
N THR A 327 -12.59 -18.74 -14.41
CA THR A 327 -11.94 -20.05 -14.55
C THR A 327 -10.49 -19.86 -14.98
N MET A 328 -9.57 -20.39 -14.18
CA MET A 328 -8.15 -20.46 -14.48
C MET A 328 -7.80 -21.86 -15.00
N LYS A 329 -6.99 -21.93 -16.07
CA LYS A 329 -6.48 -23.20 -16.62
C LYS A 329 -5.11 -23.49 -16.04
N LEU A 330 -4.91 -24.69 -15.50
CA LEU A 330 -3.64 -25.14 -14.95
C LEU A 330 -3.13 -26.34 -15.74
N GLU A 331 -1.87 -26.30 -16.19
CA GLU A 331 -1.14 -27.51 -16.52
C GLU A 331 -0.35 -27.95 -15.28
N ILE A 332 -0.59 -29.20 -14.89
CA ILE A 332 0.04 -29.81 -13.74
C ILE A 332 0.81 -31.07 -14.13
N LEU A 333 1.76 -31.43 -13.27
CA LEU A 333 2.40 -32.72 -13.27
C LEU A 333 1.90 -33.52 -12.05
N ARG A 334 1.34 -34.69 -12.30
CA ARG A 334 0.91 -35.64 -11.27
C ARG A 334 1.57 -36.98 -11.54
N GLN A 335 2.39 -37.44 -10.60
CA GLN A 335 3.12 -38.72 -10.73
C GLN A 335 3.87 -38.82 -12.07
N GLY A 336 4.53 -37.74 -12.48
CA GLY A 336 5.28 -37.67 -13.75
C GLY A 336 4.44 -37.49 -15.02
N LYS A 337 3.11 -37.50 -14.92
CA LYS A 337 2.20 -37.30 -16.08
C LYS A 337 1.68 -35.87 -16.11
N ARG A 338 1.70 -35.26 -17.30
CA ARG A 338 1.08 -33.96 -17.53
C ARG A 338 -0.43 -34.09 -17.58
N MET A 339 -1.13 -33.16 -16.94
CA MET A 339 -2.59 -33.07 -16.94
C MET A 339 -3.01 -31.61 -17.01
N GLU A 340 -4.18 -31.36 -17.59
CA GLU A 340 -4.82 -30.05 -17.55
C GLU A 340 -5.99 -30.09 -16.56
N LEU A 341 -6.11 -29.03 -15.76
CA LEU A 341 -7.24 -28.80 -14.85
C LEU A 341 -7.81 -27.42 -15.08
N GLU A 342 -9.13 -27.31 -15.12
CA GLU A 342 -9.83 -26.03 -15.09
C GLU A 342 -10.34 -25.77 -13.67
N VAL A 343 -9.96 -24.63 -13.10
CA VAL A 343 -10.31 -24.27 -11.72
C VAL A 343 -11.14 -23.00 -11.73
N LYS A 344 -12.42 -23.11 -11.38
CA LYS A 344 -13.28 -21.95 -11.13
C LYS A 344 -12.91 -21.33 -9.78
N LEU A 345 -12.23 -20.19 -9.81
CA LEU A 345 -11.75 -19.47 -8.63
C LEU A 345 -12.91 -19.06 -7.72
N GLY A 346 -12.67 -19.11 -6.42
CA GLY A 346 -13.61 -18.67 -5.40
C GLY A 346 -13.25 -17.30 -4.84
N GLU A 347 -14.00 -16.90 -3.83
CA GLU A 347 -13.63 -15.76 -2.97
C GLU A 347 -12.77 -16.26 -1.81
N LEU A 348 -11.72 -15.50 -1.47
CA LEU A 348 -10.86 -15.79 -0.32
C LEU A 348 -11.70 -15.69 0.97
N PRO A 349 -11.73 -16.73 1.81
CA PRO A 349 -12.44 -16.66 3.08
C PRO A 349 -11.84 -15.57 4.00
N HIS A 350 -12.72 -14.85 4.70
CA HIS A 350 -12.38 -13.83 5.71
C HIS A 350 -12.39 -14.41 7.12
#